data_AF-A0A7V5QBD5-F1
#
_entry.id   AF-A0A7V5QBD5-F1
#
_cell.length_a   1.000
_cell.length_b   1.000
_cell.length_c   1.000
_cell.angle_alpha   90.00
_cell.angle_beta   90.00
_cell.angle_gamma   90.00
#
_symmetry.space_group_name_H-M   'P 1'
#
loop_
_entity.id
_entity.type
_entity.pdbx_description
1 polymer ?
#
loop_
_entity_poly.entity_id
_entity_poly.type
_entity_poly.pdbx_seq_one_letter_code
_entity_poly.pdbx_strand_id
1 'polypeptide(L)' 'RMKVISFGKERPVATCDNISCWSQNRRAVTVVTSGAGS' A
#
# COMPACT_ATOMS: atom_id res chain seq x y z
N ARG A 1 -12.10 -7.79 13.30
CA ARG A 1 -10.76 -7.71 13.94
C ARG A 1 -9.85 -6.86 13.04
N MET A 2 -9.06 -5.94 13.59
CA MET A 2 -8.11 -5.15 12.83
C MET A 2 -6.69 -5.72 12.98
N LYS A 3 -5.91 -5.72 11.89
CA LYS A 3 -4.49 -6.05 11.89
C LYS A 3 -3.74 -4.92 11.19
N VAL A 4 -2.68 -4.43 11.84
CA VAL A 4 -1.76 -3.44 11.27
C VAL A 4 -0.44 -4.14 10.99
N ILE A 5 0.09 -3.97 9.79
CA ILE A 5 1.38 -4.55 9.36
C ILE A 5 2.17 -3.47 8.64
N SER A 6 3.45 -3.33 8.96
CA SER A 6 4.36 -2.41 8.31
C SER A 6 5.17 -3.16 7.26
N PHE A 7 5.11 -2.73 5.99
CA PHE A 7 5.83 -3.37 4.88
C PHE A 7 7.11 -2.64 4.45
N GLY A 8 7.44 -1.49 5.05
CA GLY A 8 8.62 -0.70 4.68
C GLY A 8 8.69 -0.44 3.17
N LYS A 9 9.81 -0.80 2.55
CA LYS A 9 10.04 -0.65 1.10
C LYS A 9 9.77 -1.94 0.30
N GLU A 10 9.27 -3.00 0.93
CA GLU A 10 9.16 -4.33 0.32
C GLU A 10 7.99 -4.47 -0.66
N ARG A 11 7.02 -3.54 -0.63
CA ARG A 11 5.81 -3.57 -1.47
C ARG A 11 5.55 -2.23 -2.18
N PRO A 12 6.43 -1.82 -3.11
CA PRO A 12 6.23 -0.59 -3.89
C PRO A 12 5.05 -0.74 -4.86
N VAL A 13 4.37 0.37 -5.13
CA VAL A 13 3.40 0.48 -6.25
C VAL A 13 4.13 0.69 -7.57
N ALA A 14 5.23 1.44 -7.55
CA ALA A 14 6.05 1.72 -8.72
C ALA A 14 7.55 1.73 -8.36
N THR A 15 8.42 1.24 -9.24
CA THR A 15 9.86 1.04 -8.95
C THR A 15 10.75 2.15 -9.49
N CYS A 16 10.20 3.19 -10.12
CA CYS A 16 10.99 4.24 -10.76
C CYS A 16 11.64 5.20 -9.76
N ASP A 17 12.80 5.77 -10.13
CA ASP A 17 13.50 6.79 -9.34
C ASP A 17 13.10 8.21 -9.79
N ASN A 18 11.83 8.56 -9.57
CA ASN A 18 11.30 9.88 -9.84
C ASN A 18 10.35 10.28 -8.71
N ILE A 19 10.25 11.58 -8.41
CA ILE A 19 9.43 12.14 -7.33
C ILE A 19 7.98 11.64 -7.38
N SER A 20 7.44 11.43 -8.59
CA SER A 20 6.11 10.85 -8.77
C SER A 20 5.98 9.44 -8.17
N CYS A 21 6.97 8.56 -8.38
CA CYS A 21 6.98 7.21 -7.78
C CYS A 21 7.19 7.28 -6.26
N TRP A 22 8.10 8.13 -5.78
CA TRP A 22 8.32 8.34 -4.34
C TRP A 22 7.07 8.86 -3.62
N SER A 23 6.30 9.75 -4.26
CA SER A 23 5.05 10.26 -3.74
C SER A 23 3.99 9.16 -3.65
N GLN A 24 3.85 8.33 -4.69
CA GLN A 24 2.89 7.22 -4.71
C GLN A 24 3.20 6.10 -3.71
N ASN A 25 4.48 5.77 -3.51
CA ASN A 25 4.88 4.67 -2.64
C ASN A 25 4.78 4.98 -1.14
N ARG A 26 4.79 6.26 -0.75
CA ARG A 26 4.61 6.68 0.65
C ARG A 26 3.13 6.72 1.01
N ARG A 27 2.53 5.53 1.16
CA ARG A 27 1.08 5.37 1.40
C ARG A 27 0.75 4.33 2.46
N ALA A 28 -0.43 4.47 3.06
CA ALA A 28 -1.10 3.43 3.85
C ALA A 28 -2.18 2.75 3.00
N VAL A 29 -2.38 1.45 3.21
CA VAL A 29 -3.38 0.64 2.50
C VAL A 29 -4.27 -0.07 3.50
N THR A 30 -5.58 0.16 3.39
CA THR A 30 -6.58 -0.55 4.17
C THR A 30 -7.24 -1.59 3.29
N VAL A 31 -7.20 -2.86 3.71
CA VAL A 31 -7.90 -3.95 3.04
C VAL A 31 -9.01 -4.41 3.97
N VAL A 32 -10.25 -4.37 3.49
CA VAL A 32 -11.43 -4.85 4.22
C VAL A 32 -11.81 -6.22 3.69
N THR A 33 -11.48 -7.26 4.45
CA THR A 33 -11.82 -8.65 4.12
C THR A 33 -13.17 -9.02 4.73
N SER A 34 -14.25 -8.58 4.10
CA SER A 34 -15.63 -9.06 4.32
C SER A 34 -16.53 -8.47 3.23
N GLY A 35 -17.00 -9.29 2.28
CA GLY A 35 -18.06 -8.90 1.32
C GLY A 35 -17.74 -7.75 0.35
N ALA A 36 -16.48 -7.35 0.16
CA ALA A 36 -16.13 -6.35 -0.87
C ALA A 36 -16.11 -7.02 -2.25
N GLY A 37 -17.29 -7.31 -2.77
CA GLY A 37 -17.50 -8.03 -4.03
C GLY A 37 -18.89 -8.68 -4.10
N SER A 38 -19.95 -7.88 -4.04
CA SER A 38 -21.23 -8.11 -4.72
C SER A 38 -21.65 -6.80 -5.35
#